data_AF-A0A9N9LY85-F1
#
_entry.id   AF-A0A9N9LY85-F1
#
_cell.length_a   1.000
_cell.length_b   1.000
_cell.length_c   1.000
_cell.angle_alpha   90.00
_cell.angle_beta   90.00
_cell.angle_gamma   90.00
#
_symmetry.space_group_name_H-M   'P 1'
#
loop_
_entity.id
_entity.type
_entity.pdbx_description
1 polymer ?
#
loop_
_entity_poly.entity_id
_entity_poly.type
_entity_poly.pdbx_seq_one_letter_code
_entity_poly.pdbx_strand_id
1 'polypeptide(L)' 'MAPEQNKEQMIRGIEKIIQYTFEDKNIIWEALQAPGSGYRMSGTRHIDSKGKKRMAVVGDAWARVVILEEWFALENR' A
#
# COMPACT_ATOMS: atom_id res chain seq x y z
N MET A 1 23.61 -4.85 4.51
CA MET A 1 22.61 -4.13 5.31
C MET A 1 21.69 -5.16 5.94
N ALA A 2 21.40 -5.05 7.24
CA ALA A 2 20.48 -5.98 7.88
C ALA A 2 19.07 -5.86 7.24
N PRO A 3 18.31 -6.94 7.07
CA PRO A 3 16.99 -6.91 6.40
C PRO A 3 16.02 -5.89 6.99
N GLU A 4 16.10 -5.65 8.30
CA GLU A 4 15.24 -4.72 9.03
C GLU A 4 15.58 -3.25 8.75
N GLN A 5 16.86 -2.92 8.58
CA GLN A 5 17.28 -1.55 8.26
C GLN A 5 16.76 -1.10 6.89
N ASN A 6 16.66 -2.03 5.94
CA ASN A 6 16.10 -1.76 4.62
C ASN A 6 14.58 -1.49 4.68
N LYS A 7 13.84 -2.26 5.51
CA LYS A 7 12.39 -2.10 5.69
C LYS A 7 12.03 -0.71 6.21
N GLU A 8 12.66 -0.27 7.29
CA GLU A 8 12.33 1.03 7.90
C GLU A 8 12.62 2.20 6.97
N GLN A 9 13.73 2.15 6.23
CA GLN A 9 14.12 3.21 5.31
C GLN A 9 13.12 3.33 4.15
N MET A 10 12.68 2.20 3.58
CA MET A 10 11.67 2.19 2.53
C MET A 10 10.33 2.76 3.02
N ILE A 11 9.88 2.35 4.20
CA ILE A 11 8.62 2.84 4.78
C ILE A 11 8.67 4.34 4.99
N ARG A 12 9.72 4.87 5.63
CA ARG A 12 9.87 6.31 5.85
C ARG A 12 9.92 7.09 4.54
N GLY A 13 10.59 6.55 3.53
CA GLY A 13 10.65 7.16 2.20
C GLY A 13 9.26 7.32 1.58
N ILE A 14 8.42 6.29 1.66
CA ILE A 14 7.07 6.31 1.10
C ILE A 14 6.15 7.23 1.90
N GLU A 15 6.16 7.15 3.22
CA GLU A 15 5.36 8.02 4.09
C GLU A 15 5.63 9.50 3.82
N LYS A 16 6.89 9.85 3.53
CA LYS A 16 7.27 11.19 3.08
C LYS A 16 6.71 11.54 1.72
N ILE A 17 6.64 10.61 0.77
CA ILE A 17 6.09 10.87 -0.57
C ILE A 17 4.58 11.11 -0.50
N ILE A 18 3.86 10.25 0.24
CA ILE A 18 2.39 10.33 0.33
C ILE A 18 1.91 11.31 1.41
N GLN A 19 2.83 11.95 2.14
CA GLN A 19 2.54 12.88 3.23
C GLN A 19 1.57 12.29 4.28
N TYR A 20 1.72 11.00 4.55
CA TYR A 20 0.87 10.25 5.47
C TYR A 20 1.72 9.27 6.28
N THR A 21 1.54 9.31 7.59
CA THR A 21 2.21 8.41 8.53
C THR A 21 1.25 7.31 8.94
N PHE A 22 1.57 6.06 8.60
CA PHE A 22 0.80 4.91 9.05
C PHE A 22 1.03 4.67 10.54
N GLU A 23 -0.05 4.41 11.27
CA GLU A 23 0.00 3.93 12.64
C GLU A 23 0.57 2.50 12.68
N ASP A 24 0.03 1.59 11.85
CA ASP A 24 0.57 0.24 11.67
C ASP A 24 1.52 0.18 10.45
N LYS A 25 2.84 0.21 10.73
CA LYS A 25 3.89 0.07 9.71
C LYS A 25 3.87 -1.26 8.97
N ASN A 26 3.17 -2.28 9.47
CA ASN A 26 3.03 -3.55 8.79
C ASN A 26 2.04 -3.48 7.62
N ILE A 27 1.08 -2.57 7.65
CA ILE A 27 0.14 -2.35 6.54
C ILE A 27 0.90 -1.87 5.30
N ILE A 28 1.71 -0.84 5.46
CA ILE A 28 2.51 -0.31 4.36
C ILE A 28 3.57 -1.31 3.89
N TRP A 29 4.18 -2.06 4.82
CA TRP A 29 5.13 -3.10 4.43
C TRP A 29 4.49 -4.22 3.61
N GLU A 30 3.29 -4.68 4.00
CA GLU A 30 2.49 -5.63 3.23
C GLU A 30 2.14 -5.08 1.84
N ALA A 31 1.69 -3.82 1.76
CA ALA A 31 1.33 -3.16 0.51
C ALA A 31 2.50 -3.05 -0.48
N LEU A 32 3.75 -3.07 0.00
CA LEU A 32 4.94 -3.03 -0.84
C LEU A 32 5.38 -4.39 -1.36
N GLN A 33 4.85 -5.49 -0.82
CA GLN A 33 5.25 -6.82 -1.26
C GLN A 33 4.62 -7.19 -2.58
N ALA A 34 5.48 -7.40 -3.58
CA ALA A 34 5.09 -8.00 -4.85
C ALA A 34 4.86 -9.52 -4.68
N PRO A 35 3.97 -10.13 -5.49
CA PRO A 35 3.91 -11.58 -5.61
C PRO A 35 5.29 -12.15 -5.91
N GLY A 36 5.72 -13.16 -5.14
CA GLY A 36 7.03 -13.78 -5.30
C GLY A 36 8.19 -13.07 -4.57
N SER A 37 7.95 -12.04 -3.75
CA SER A 37 9.01 -11.36 -2.99
C SER A 37 9.68 -12.22 -1.91
N GLY A 38 9.15 -13.41 -1.63
CA GLY A 38 9.66 -14.32 -0.59
C GLY A 38 9.26 -13.94 0.85
N TYR A 39 8.69 -12.75 1.06
CA TYR A 39 8.16 -12.32 2.35
C TYR A 39 6.78 -12.94 2.61
N ARG A 40 6.64 -13.64 3.74
CA ARG A 40 5.38 -14.31 4.13
C ARG A 40 4.68 -13.66 5.32
N MET A 41 5.36 -12.76 6.02
CA MET A 41 4.87 -12.15 7.26
C MET A 41 5.29 -10.68 7.36
N SER A 42 4.42 -9.85 7.94
CA SER A 42 4.76 -8.54 8.50
C SER A 42 4.11 -8.38 9.87
N GLY A 43 4.87 -8.54 10.94
CA GLY A 43 4.31 -8.62 12.29
C GLY A 43 3.35 -9.81 12.37
N THR A 44 2.09 -9.55 12.74
CA THR A 44 1.02 -10.57 12.78
C THR A 44 0.30 -10.77 11.45
N ARG A 45 0.60 -9.97 10.42
CA ARG A 45 -0.09 -10.00 9.13
C ARG A 45 0.53 -11.06 8.22
N HIS A 46 -0.31 -11.93 7.66
CA HIS A 46 0.11 -12.95 6.70
C HIS A 46 0.12 -12.37 5.28
N ILE A 47 1.31 -12.34 4.68
CA ILE A 47 1.51 -11.94 3.29
C ILE A 47 1.35 -13.20 2.47
N ASP A 48 0.17 -13.36 1.88
CA ASP A 48 -0.17 -14.56 1.12
C ASP A 48 0.67 -14.67 -0.16
N SER A 49 0.57 -15.81 -0.85
CA SER A 49 1.27 -16.04 -2.13
C SER A 49 0.88 -15.05 -3.23
N LYS A 50 -0.20 -14.30 -3.06
CA LYS A 50 -0.67 -13.23 -3.95
C LYS A 50 -0.19 -11.84 -3.48
N GLY A 51 0.59 -11.75 -2.41
CA GLY A 51 1.18 -10.52 -1.89
C GLY A 51 0.13 -9.44 -1.61
N LYS A 52 0.38 -8.23 -2.11
CA LYS A 52 -0.53 -7.06 -1.99
C LYS A 52 -1.85 -7.16 -2.76
N LYS A 53 -2.16 -8.27 -3.44
CA LYS A 53 -3.30 -8.36 -4.39
C LYS A 53 -4.66 -8.03 -3.74
N ARG A 54 -4.86 -8.43 -2.48
CA ARG A 54 -6.10 -8.10 -1.74
C ARG A 54 -6.27 -6.59 -1.56
N MET A 55 -5.19 -5.88 -1.21
CA MET A 55 -5.21 -4.42 -1.06
C MET A 55 -5.36 -3.72 -2.41
N ALA A 56 -4.73 -4.24 -3.47
CA ALA A 56 -4.84 -3.69 -4.81
C ALA A 56 -6.30 -3.66 -5.32
N VAL A 57 -7.07 -4.73 -5.11
CA VAL A 57 -8.48 -4.80 -5.51
C VAL A 57 -9.33 -3.69 -4.85
N VAL A 58 -9.10 -3.44 -3.57
CA VAL A 58 -9.79 -2.36 -2.84
C VAL A 58 -9.35 -0.99 -3.36
N GLY A 59 -8.06 -0.81 -3.61
CA GLY A 59 -7.50 0.41 -4.18
C GLY A 59 -8.08 0.73 -5.57
N ASP A 60 -8.21 -0.27 -6.43
CA ASP A 60 -8.79 -0.11 -7.77
C ASP A 60 -10.27 0.30 -7.71
N ALA A 61 -11.03 -0.27 -6.78
CA ALA A 61 -12.43 0.10 -6.56
C ALA A 61 -12.56 1.54 -6.05
N TRP A 62 -11.72 1.93 -5.08
CA TRP A 62 -11.71 3.30 -4.55
C TRP A 62 -11.26 4.33 -5.60
N ALA A 63 -10.22 4.03 -6.36
CA ALA A 63 -9.73 4.90 -7.43
C ALA A 63 -10.82 5.16 -8.48
N ARG A 64 -11.61 4.13 -8.82
CA ARG A 64 -12.76 4.29 -9.72
C ARG A 64 -13.79 5.27 -9.16
N VAL A 65 -14.08 5.22 -7.87
CA VAL A 65 -15.02 6.16 -7.22
C VAL A 65 -14.46 7.58 -7.28
N VAL A 66 -13.23 7.80 -6.82
CA VAL A 66 -12.62 9.14 -6.76
C VAL A 66 -12.53 9.78 -8.15
N ILE A 67 -12.04 9.04 -9.14
CA ILE A 67 -11.88 9.56 -10.50
C ILE A 67 -13.24 9.88 -11.12
N LEU A 68 -14.24 9.01 -10.96
CA LEU A 68 -15.57 9.25 -11.55
C LEU A 68 -16.31 10.37 -10.81
N GLU A 69 -16.24 10.44 -9.49
CA GLU A 69 -16.86 11.52 -8.71
C GLU A 69 -16.26 12.88 -9.04
N GLU A 70 -14.93 12.99 -9.16
CA GLU A 70 -14.27 14.21 -9.63
C GLU A 70 -14.69 14.56 -11.06
N TRP A 71 -14.78 13.57 -11.95
CA TRP A 71 -15.21 13.79 -13.33
C TRP A 71 -16.65 14.33 -13.42
N PHE A 72 -17.60 13.70 -12.72
CA PHE A 72 -19.00 14.14 -12.71
C PHE A 72 -19.20 15.51 -12.04
N ALA A 73 -18.37 15.87 -11.08
CA ALA A 73 -18.40 17.20 -10.47
C ALA A 73 -17.96 18.31 -11.44
N LEU A 74 -17.15 17.99 -12.45
CA LEU A 74 -16.70 18.93 -13.48
C LEU A 74 -17.72 19.14 -14.60
N GLU A 75 -18.53 18.13 -14.94
CA GLU A 75 -19.56 18.24 -16.00
C GLU A 75 -20.80 19.06 -15.57
N ASN A 76 -20.98 19.31 -14.28
CA ASN A 76 -22.12 20.06 -13.72
C ASN A 76 -21.76 21.47 -13.22
N ARG A 77 -20.63 22.04 -13.67
CA ARG A 77 -20.22 23.43 -13.45
C ARG A 77 -20.16 24.19 -14.76
#